data_AF-A0A8T5KJY5-F1
#
_entry.id   AF-A0A8T5KJY5-F1
#
_cell.length_a   1.000
_cell.length_b   1.000
_cell.length_c   1.000
_cell.angle_alpha   90.00
_cell.angle_beta   90.00
_cell.angle_gamma   90.00
#
_symmetry.space_group_name_H-M   'P 1'
#
loop_
_entity.id
_entity.type
_entity.pdbx_description
1 polymer ?
#
loop_
_entity_poly.entity_id
_entity_poly.type
_entity_poly.pdbx_seq_one_letter_code
_entity_poly.pdbx_strand_id
1 'polypeptide(L)' 'MTQFKCPYCERKSASPGGVRFHVKLTHPEKLEEFNSTHYAAMEELFKQSFDK' A
#
# COMPACT_ATOMS: atom_id res chain seq x y z
N MET A 1 -7.93 3.75 -13.21
CA MET A 1 -7.19 2.61 -12.65
C MET A 1 -6.34 3.12 -11.50
N THR A 2 -6.83 3.01 -10.26
CA THR A 2 -6.09 3.50 -9.09
C THR A 2 -4.91 2.55 -8.84
N GLN A 3 -3.69 3.01 -9.13
CA GLN A 3 -2.46 2.27 -8.86
C GLN A 3 -1.85 2.75 -7.55
N PHE A 4 -1.51 1.80 -6.68
CA PHE A 4 -0.88 2.05 -5.40
C PHE A 4 0.63 1.94 -5.55
N LYS A 5 1.35 3.07 -5.46
CA LYS A 5 2.82 3.10 -5.55
C LYS A 5 3.42 2.92 -4.16
N CYS A 6 4.51 2.16 -4.06
CA CYS A 6 5.33 2.10 -2.86
C CYS A 6 6.00 3.47 -2.60
N PRO A 7 6.00 4.00 -1.37
CA PRO A 7 6.70 5.24 -1.06
C PRO A 7 8.23 5.06 -0.98
N TYR A 8 8.71 3.82 -0.82
CA TYR A 8 10.14 3.50 -0.67
C TYR A 8 10.84 3.13 -1.97
N CYS A 9 10.08 2.87 -3.04
CA CYS A 9 10.64 2.45 -4.33
C CYS A 9 9.65 2.70 -5.50
N GLU A 10 10.04 2.32 -6.71
CA GLU A 10 9.24 2.59 -7.92
C GLU A 10 8.15 1.54 -8.19
N ARG A 11 8.01 0.53 -7.32
CA ARG A 11 7.05 -0.57 -7.49
C ARG A 11 5.60 -0.09 -7.31
N LYS A 12 4.73 -0.49 -8.24
CA LYS A 12 3.29 -0.19 -8.21
C LYS A 12 2.49 -1.48 -8.09
N SER A 13 1.34 -1.42 -7.43
CA SER A 13 0.43 -2.54 -7.28
C SER A 13 -1.02 -2.09 -7.51
N ALA A 14 -1.87 -3.04 -7.89
CA ALA A 14 -3.30 -2.77 -8.14
C ALA A 14 -4.14 -2.63 -6.86
N SER A 15 -3.56 -2.91 -5.69
CA SER A 15 -4.28 -2.88 -4.41
C SER A 15 -3.31 -2.55 -3.26
N PRO A 16 -3.78 -1.94 -2.15
CA PRO A 16 -2.95 -1.63 -0.99
C PRO A 16 -2.31 -2.88 -0.37
N GLY A 17 -3.03 -4.01 -0.37
CA GLY A 17 -2.49 -5.30 0.10
C GLY A 17 -1.27 -5.78 -0.70
N GLY A 18 -1.25 -5.52 -2.02
CA GLY A 18 -0.10 -5.83 -2.87
C GLY A 18 1.14 -5.00 -2.52
N VAL A 19 0.95 -3.71 -2.20
CA VAL A 19 2.03 -2.85 -1.73
C VAL A 19 2.51 -3.28 -0.35
N ARG A 20 1.61 -3.63 0.57
CA ARG A 20 1.99 -4.14 1.90
C ARG A 20 2.82 -5.41 1.81
N PHE A 21 2.42 -6.37 0.98
CA PHE A 21 3.18 -7.60 0.77
C PHE A 21 4.55 -7.32 0.16
N HIS A 22 4.61 -6.40 -0.81
CA HIS A 22 5.86 -5.94 -1.37
C HIS A 22 6.80 -5.31 -0.34
N VAL A 23 6.29 -4.38 0.48
CA VAL A 23 7.06 -3.74 1.55
C VAL A 23 7.55 -4.79 2.53
N LYS A 24 6.72 -5.76 2.93
CA LYS A 24 7.14 -6.86 3.81
C LYS A 24 8.34 -7.66 3.28
N LEU A 25 8.39 -7.93 1.97
CA LEU A 25 9.45 -8.74 1.36
C LEU A 25 10.69 -7.93 0.98
N THR A 26 10.50 -6.72 0.45
CA THR A 26 11.58 -5.90 -0.11
C THR A 26 12.08 -4.83 0.86
N HIS A 27 11.22 -4.37 1.76
CA HIS A 27 11.51 -3.34 2.76
C HIS A 27 11.01 -3.78 4.16
N PRO A 28 11.46 -4.94 4.68
CA PRO A 28 10.92 -5.51 5.92
C PRO A 28 11.03 -4.54 7.12
N GLU A 29 12.12 -3.77 7.18
CA GLU A 29 12.35 -2.73 8.21
C GLU A 29 11.36 -1.56 8.15
N LYS A 30 10.75 -1.32 6.98
CA LYS A 30 9.77 -0.24 6.76
C LYS A 30 8.33 -0.72 6.87
N LEU A 31 8.10 -2.01 7.14
CA LEU A 31 6.75 -2.57 7.19
C LEU A 31 5.89 -1.93 8.28
N GLU A 32 6.43 -1.70 9.47
CA GLU A 32 5.68 -1.11 10.59
C GLU A 32 5.31 0.35 10.31
N GLU A 33 6.30 1.15 9.87
CA GLU A 33 6.10 2.53 9.42
C GLU A 33 5.08 2.61 8.28
N PHE A 34 5.19 1.72 7.29
CA PHE A 34 4.25 1.64 6.18
C PHE A 34 2.83 1.35 6.64
N ASN A 35 2.63 0.39 7.55
CA ASN A 35 1.29 0.04 8.03
C ASN A 35 0.65 1.19 8.80
N SER A 36 1.44 1.93 9.59
CA SER A 36 0.93 3.04 10.39
C SER A 36 0.67 4.30 9.56
N THR A 37 1.59 4.68 8.67
CA THR A 37 1.56 5.98 7.99
C THR A 37 0.98 5.94 6.58
N HIS A 38 1.25 4.87 5.82
CA HIS A 38 0.92 4.81 4.40
C HIS A 38 -0.28 3.90 4.10
N TYR A 39 -0.36 2.73 4.76
CA TYR A 39 -1.38 1.71 4.49
C TYR A 39 -2.78 2.16 4.91
N ALA A 40 -2.94 2.88 6.03
CA ALA A 40 -4.25 3.37 6.49
C ALA A 40 -4.96 4.22 5.43
N ALA A 41 -4.27 5.24 4.91
CA ALA A 41 -4.80 6.10 3.84
C ALA A 41 -5.10 5.32 2.56
N MET A 42 -4.23 4.36 2.19
CA MET A 42 -4.42 3.53 1.00
C MET A 42 -5.61 2.57 1.16
N GLU A 43 -5.85 2.04 2.35
CA GLU A 43 -6.98 1.18 2.68
C GLU A 43 -8.30 1.96 2.65
N GLU A 44 -8.33 3.19 3.17
CA GLU A 44 -9.51 4.07 3.10
C GLU A 44 -9.89 4.40 1.65
N LEU A 45 -8.90 4.75 0.81
CA LEU A 45 -9.12 5.00 -0.63
C LEU A 45 -9.62 3.76 -1.36
N PHE A 46 -9.08 2.59 -1.00
CA PHE A 46 -9.51 1.34 -1.58
C PHE A 46 -10.96 1.01 -1.16
N LYS A 47 -11.31 1.11 0.13
CA LYS A 47 -12.70 0.90 0.61
C LYS A 47 -13.71 1.81 -0.08
N GLN A 48 -13.37 3.09 -0.29
CA GLN A 48 -14.19 4.04 -1.04
C GLN A 48 -14.42 3.64 -2.51
N SER A 49 -13.58 2.77 -3.07
CA SER A 49 -13.71 2.29 -4.45
C SER A 49 -14.64 1.06 -4.59
N PHE A 50 -15.05 0.43 -3.49
CA PHE A 50 -15.93 -0.76 -3.50
C PHE A 50 -17.36 -0.48 -2.98
N ASP A 51 -17.62 0.71 -2.43
CA ASP A 51 -18.95 1.15 -1.98
C ASP A 51 -19.73 1.84 -3.12
N LYS A 52 -19.85 1.18 -4.28
CA LYS A 52 -20.76 1.60 -5.36
C LYS A 52 -21.30 0.41 -6.14
#